data_AF-A0A1E7XA22-F1
#
_entry.id   AF-A0A1E7XA22-F1
#
_cell.length_a   1.000
_cell.length_b   1.000
_cell.length_c   1.000
_cell.angle_alpha   90.00
_cell.angle_beta   90.00
_cell.angle_gamma   90.00
#
_symmetry.space_group_name_H-M   'P 1'
#
loop_
_entity.id
_entity.type
_entity.pdbx_description
1 polymer ?
#
loop_
_entity_poly.entity_id
_entity_poly.type
_entity_poly.pdbx_seq_one_letter_code
_entity_poly.pdbx_strand_id
1 'polypeptide(L)'
;MDNETKFCTKCGRRIPINAEFCSFCGTKQPQAKPVTGSGSTSEGTANSTETPVQTSPKPSIIVEHTAWFKTPLGIGGIVVAVLIIVFGIGKVYSYNNPDTDSIASSMQSNITSDDDFGSATVHYSDSSQTFDIDIPESSTAMTNLDNGYPSIWNSLVKQLKTKSANLDNDYTSDYSYIQVMSPYNKKRVYLQIDHGNVKYNIADDLN
;
A
#
# COMPACT_ATOMS: atom_id res chain seq x y z
N MET A 1 26.57 -13.74 -5.07
CA MET A 1 26.36 -12.87 -6.25
C MET A 1 25.27 -11.93 -5.82
N ASP A 2 25.67 -10.84 -5.18
CA ASP A 2 24.76 -10.15 -4.28
C ASP A 2 24.12 -9.03 -5.10
N ASN A 3 22.85 -9.23 -5.45
CA ASN A 3 22.10 -8.32 -6.29
C ASN A 3 21.69 -7.11 -5.46
N GLU A 4 22.52 -6.08 -5.46
CA GLU A 4 22.23 -4.85 -4.74
C GLU A 4 20.92 -4.22 -5.25
N THR A 5 19.96 -4.02 -4.34
CA THR A 5 18.62 -3.52 -4.65
C THR A 5 18.36 -2.20 -3.93
N LYS A 6 17.65 -1.30 -4.61
CA LYS A 6 17.07 -0.08 -4.05
C LYS A 6 15.54 -0.19 -4.01
N PHE A 7 14.89 0.65 -3.22
CA PHE A 7 13.43 0.76 -3.24
C PHE A 7 12.99 1.80 -4.28
N CYS A 8 11.90 1.52 -4.99
CA CYS A 8 11.30 2.45 -5.94
C CYS A 8 10.75 3.69 -5.22
N THR A 9 11.17 4.88 -5.65
CA THR A 9 10.74 6.17 -5.04
C THR A 9 9.25 6.48 -5.18
N LYS A 10 8.49 5.73 -6.01
CA LYS A 10 7.05 5.97 -6.27
C LYS A 10 6.13 4.86 -5.77
N CYS A 11 6.58 3.60 -5.74
CA CYS A 11 5.74 2.46 -5.35
C CYS A 11 6.35 1.56 -4.28
N GLY A 12 7.48 1.93 -3.67
CA GLY A 12 8.05 1.20 -2.53
C GLY A 12 8.57 -0.22 -2.81
N ARG A 13 8.41 -0.78 -4.03
CA ARG A 13 8.90 -2.11 -4.38
C ARG A 13 10.43 -2.14 -4.56
N ARG A 14 11.07 -3.27 -4.20
CA ARG A 14 12.51 -3.49 -4.46
C ARG A 14 12.79 -3.68 -5.95
N ILE A 15 13.83 -3.01 -6.42
CA ILE A 15 14.30 -2.99 -7.81
C ILE A 15 15.84 -3.01 -7.83
N PRO A 16 16.50 -3.41 -8.93
CA PRO A 16 17.96 -3.35 -9.03
C PRO A 16 18.51 -1.93 -8.79
N ILE A 17 19.65 -1.79 -8.12
CA ILE A 17 20.22 -0.47 -7.79
C ILE A 17 20.51 0.38 -9.03
N ASN A 18 20.88 -0.26 -10.14
CA ASN A 18 21.14 0.35 -11.45
C ASN A 18 19.88 0.58 -12.31
N ALA A 19 18.69 0.18 -11.86
CA ALA A 19 17.45 0.36 -12.64
C ALA A 19 17.16 1.85 -12.89
N GLU A 20 17.05 2.24 -14.17
CA GLU A 20 16.62 3.58 -14.60
C GLU A 20 15.13 3.81 -14.42
N PHE A 21 14.33 2.76 -14.55
CA PHE A 21 12.87 2.79 -14.44
C PHE A 21 12.40 1.63 -13.58
N CYS A 22 11.35 1.85 -12.80
CA CYS A 22 10.74 0.77 -12.01
C CYS A 22 9.93 -0.17 -12.92
N SER A 23 10.33 -1.45 -12.99
CA SER A 23 9.64 -2.47 -13.79
C SER A 23 8.18 -2.71 -13.39
N PHE A 24 7.76 -2.28 -12.19
CA PHE A 24 6.39 -2.45 -11.68
C PHE A 24 5.47 -1.25 -11.91
N CYS A 25 6.01 -0.03 -12.06
CA CYS A 25 5.19 1.19 -12.14
C CYS A 25 5.66 2.23 -13.17
N GLY A 26 6.67 1.91 -13.98
CA GLY A 26 7.22 2.76 -15.05
C GLY A 26 7.97 4.01 -14.58
N THR A 27 7.96 4.35 -13.29
CA THR A 27 8.55 5.62 -12.81
C THR A 27 10.07 5.61 -12.91
N LYS A 28 10.63 6.68 -13.50
CA LYS A 28 12.08 6.90 -13.58
C LYS A 28 12.68 7.03 -12.18
N GLN A 29 13.84 6.41 -11.98
CA GLN A 29 14.50 6.29 -10.69
C GLN A 29 15.76 7.15 -10.65
N PRO A 30 16.12 7.71 -9.47
CA PRO A 30 17.43 8.31 -9.31
C PRO A 30 18.51 7.24 -9.49
N GLN A 31 19.55 7.58 -10.25
CA GLN A 31 20.73 6.74 -10.37
C GLN A 31 21.57 6.87 -9.11
N ALA A 32 21.80 5.76 -8.42
CA ALA A 32 22.78 5.69 -7.36
C ALA A 32 24.16 5.72 -8.03
N LYS A 33 24.95 6.76 -7.76
CA LYS A 33 26.39 6.70 -8.05
C LYS A 33 26.98 5.61 -7.14
N PRO A 34 27.78 4.67 -7.67
CA PRO A 34 28.34 3.60 -6.85
C PRO A 34 29.25 4.20 -5.77
N VAL A 35 28.96 3.90 -4.50
CA VAL A 35 29.72 4.34 -3.34
C VAL A 35 30.62 3.20 -2.86
N THR A 36 31.84 3.15 -3.41
CA THR A 36 32.91 2.30 -2.88
C THR A 36 33.57 2.99 -1.68
N GLY A 37 33.80 2.24 -0.60
CA GLY A 37 34.47 2.72 0.60
C GLY A 37 35.94 3.11 0.41
N SER A 38 36.37 4.05 1.25
CA SER A 38 37.67 4.75 1.29
C SER A 38 38.95 3.91 1.12
N GLY A 39 39.94 4.47 0.42
CA GLY A 39 41.33 4.02 0.40
C GLY A 39 42.25 4.99 -0.38
N SER A 40 43.28 5.56 0.26
CA SER A 40 44.22 6.50 -0.35
C SER A 40 45.25 5.83 -1.27
N THR A 41 45.67 6.51 -2.35
CA THR A 41 47.08 6.91 -2.68
C THR A 41 47.21 7.34 -4.15
N SER A 42 48.14 8.25 -4.44
CA SER A 42 48.40 8.89 -5.73
C SER A 42 49.26 8.07 -6.72
N GLU A 43 49.24 8.49 -8.01
CA GLU A 43 50.36 8.61 -8.99
C GLU A 43 50.18 7.98 -10.40
N GLY A 44 50.60 8.72 -11.45
CA GLY A 44 50.75 8.30 -12.87
C GLY A 44 49.47 8.41 -13.74
N THR A 45 49.29 9.26 -14.77
CA THR A 45 50.16 9.81 -15.85
C THR A 45 50.65 8.71 -16.80
N ALA A 46 50.47 8.69 -18.14
CA ALA A 46 49.92 9.62 -19.16
C ALA A 46 49.04 8.80 -20.17
N ASN A 47 48.47 9.28 -21.29
CA ASN A 47 48.95 10.26 -22.27
C ASN A 47 47.82 10.86 -23.13
N SER A 48 48.05 12.05 -23.68
CA SER A 48 47.15 12.77 -24.57
C SER A 48 47.73 12.89 -25.99
N THR A 49 46.91 13.32 -26.94
CA THR A 49 47.33 13.88 -28.25
C THR A 49 46.32 15.01 -28.52
N GLU A 50 46.69 16.27 -28.25
CA GLU A 50 47.27 17.25 -29.21
C GLU A 50 46.28 17.68 -30.33
N THR A 51 46.24 18.91 -30.88
CA THR A 51 46.89 20.23 -30.64
C THR A 51 46.13 21.22 -31.55
N PRO A 52 45.66 22.43 -31.12
CA PRO A 52 46.55 23.57 -30.84
C PRO A 52 46.03 24.54 -29.73
N VAL A 53 46.25 25.86 -29.89
CA VAL A 53 46.22 26.92 -28.86
C VAL A 53 45.72 28.27 -29.42
N GLN A 54 45.10 29.11 -28.55
CA GLN A 54 45.09 30.61 -28.46
C GLN A 54 44.01 31.06 -27.43
N THR A 55 44.04 32.17 -26.66
CA THR A 55 45.04 33.25 -26.40
C THR A 55 44.80 33.90 -25.02
N SER A 56 45.84 33.96 -24.17
CA SER A 56 46.02 34.91 -23.02
C SER A 56 44.93 34.93 -21.90
N PRO A 57 45.06 35.79 -20.86
CA PRO A 57 45.99 35.56 -19.74
C PRO A 57 45.29 35.39 -18.37
N LYS A 58 46.02 34.81 -17.42
CA LYS A 58 45.65 34.55 -16.01
C LYS A 58 45.35 35.83 -15.21
N PRO A 59 44.23 35.84 -14.45
CA PRO A 59 44.25 36.34 -13.08
C PRO A 59 43.86 35.24 -12.08
N SER A 60 44.50 35.25 -10.91
CA SER A 60 44.18 34.38 -9.77
C SER A 60 42.85 34.80 -9.13
N ILE A 61 41.87 33.88 -9.07
CA ILE A 61 40.68 34.09 -8.25
C ILE A 61 41.04 33.89 -6.78
N ILE A 62 41.00 34.98 -6.03
CA ILE A 62 40.97 34.96 -4.57
C ILE A 62 39.59 34.41 -4.17
N VAL A 63 39.56 33.33 -3.37
CA VAL A 63 38.32 32.83 -2.79
C VAL A 63 37.94 33.75 -1.63
N GLU A 64 37.11 34.75 -1.92
CA GLU A 64 36.50 35.59 -0.90
C GLU A 64 35.43 34.79 -0.15
N HIS A 65 35.70 34.43 1.11
CA HIS A 65 34.73 33.83 2.02
C HIS A 65 33.65 34.85 2.42
N THR A 66 32.63 35.05 1.58
CA THR A 66 31.50 35.93 1.88
C THR A 66 30.53 35.27 2.87
N ALA A 67 30.68 35.62 4.14
CA ALA A 67 29.80 35.20 5.22
C ALA A 67 28.44 35.93 5.14
N TRP A 68 27.46 35.32 4.48
CA TRP A 68 26.13 35.91 4.23
C TRP A 68 25.05 35.57 5.28
N PHE A 69 25.37 34.75 6.29
CA PHE A 69 24.42 34.32 7.34
C PHE A 69 24.32 35.30 8.53
N LYS A 70 23.80 36.52 8.34
CA LYS A 70 23.40 37.43 9.45
C LYS A 70 22.19 38.33 9.15
N THR A 71 20.97 37.78 9.13
CA THR A 71 19.72 38.56 9.37
C THR A 71 18.67 37.74 10.15
N PRO A 72 17.93 38.34 11.10
CA PRO A 72 17.01 37.62 12.00
C PRO A 72 15.63 37.33 11.39
N LEU A 73 15.51 37.18 10.06
CA LEU A 73 14.27 36.75 9.40
C LEU A 73 14.37 35.37 8.71
N GLY A 74 15.58 34.84 8.48
CA GLY A 74 15.74 33.54 7.79
C GLY A 74 15.16 32.34 8.56
N ILE A 75 15.24 32.37 9.90
CA ILE A 75 14.83 31.24 10.76
C ILE A 75 13.31 31.07 10.75
N GLY A 76 12.55 32.16 10.79
CA GLY A 76 11.08 32.11 10.75
C GLY A 76 10.55 31.52 9.45
N GLY A 77 11.15 31.89 8.31
CA GLY A 77 10.78 31.33 7.00
C GLY A 77 11.05 29.82 6.90
N ILE A 78 12.17 29.34 7.45
CA ILE A 78 12.51 27.91 7.46
C ILE A 78 11.54 27.12 8.34
N VAL A 79 11.19 27.63 9.53
CA VAL A 79 10.21 26.96 10.41
C VAL A 79 8.83 26.88 9.75
N VAL A 80 8.37 27.96 9.11
CA VAL A 80 7.10 27.96 8.36
C VAL A 80 7.14 27.00 7.18
N ALA A 81 8.23 26.94 6.41
CA ALA A 81 8.36 26.00 5.30
C ALA A 81 8.38 24.54 5.78
N VAL A 82 9.12 24.22 6.85
CA VAL A 82 9.13 22.88 7.46
C VAL A 82 7.76 22.51 8.01
N LEU A 83 7.02 23.44 8.64
CA LEU A 83 5.65 23.20 9.09
C LEU A 83 4.69 22.97 7.93
N ILE A 84 4.78 23.73 6.82
CA ILE A 84 3.98 23.51 5.61
C ILE A 84 4.30 22.14 5.00
N ILE A 85 5.57 21.70 5.01
CA ILE A 85 5.97 20.38 4.54
C ILE A 85 5.39 19.29 5.47
N VAL A 86 5.53 19.41 6.79
CA VAL A 86 5.04 18.41 7.76
C VAL A 86 3.50 18.32 7.75
N PHE A 87 2.77 19.44 7.76
CA PHE A 87 1.31 19.46 7.66
C PHE A 87 0.79 19.09 6.25
N GLY A 88 1.51 19.47 5.19
CA GLY A 88 1.18 19.11 3.81
C GLY A 88 1.36 17.62 3.54
N ILE A 89 2.44 17.03 4.02
CA ILE A 89 2.67 15.58 3.99
C ILE A 89 1.58 14.84 4.78
N GLY A 90 1.21 15.33 5.97
CA GLY A 90 0.12 14.76 6.77
C GLY A 90 -1.24 14.73 6.06
N LYS A 91 -1.49 15.68 5.15
CA LYS A 91 -2.68 15.67 4.26
C LYS A 91 -2.50 14.74 3.04
N VAL A 92 -1.30 14.65 2.47
CA VAL A 92 -0.99 13.81 1.29
C VAL A 92 -1.05 12.31 1.60
N TYR A 93 -0.79 11.88 2.84
CA TYR A 93 -0.94 10.47 3.24
C TYR A 93 -2.40 9.98 3.33
N SER A 94 -3.40 10.88 3.30
CA SER A 94 -4.82 10.52 3.43
C SER A 94 -5.60 10.96 2.19
N TYR A 95 -5.33 10.31 1.05
CA TYR A 95 -5.90 10.71 -0.25
C TYR A 95 -6.42 9.57 -1.15
N ASN A 96 -6.22 8.30 -0.78
CA ASN A 96 -6.49 7.15 -1.64
C ASN A 96 -7.16 5.97 -0.91
N ASN A 97 -7.96 6.23 0.14
CA ASN A 97 -8.80 5.18 0.71
C ASN A 97 -9.75 4.66 -0.39
N PRO A 98 -9.82 3.35 -0.65
CA PRO A 98 -10.76 2.79 -1.60
C PRO A 98 -12.20 3.07 -1.16
N ASP A 99 -13.08 3.19 -2.16
CA ASP A 99 -14.52 3.38 -1.95
C ASP A 99 -15.13 2.11 -1.34
N THR A 100 -15.31 2.13 -0.02
CA THR A 100 -15.85 1.03 0.77
C THR A 100 -17.31 0.74 0.43
N ASP A 101 -18.09 1.76 0.05
CA ASP A 101 -19.50 1.61 -0.31
C ASP A 101 -19.64 0.89 -1.65
N SER A 102 -18.76 1.20 -2.62
CA SER A 102 -18.64 0.48 -3.89
C SER A 102 -18.20 -0.97 -3.68
N ILE A 103 -17.22 -1.22 -2.80
CA ILE A 103 -16.79 -2.58 -2.46
C ILE A 103 -17.94 -3.35 -1.79
N ALA A 104 -18.60 -2.79 -0.77
CA ALA A 104 -19.73 -3.40 -0.08
C ALA A 104 -20.89 -3.71 -1.03
N SER A 105 -21.27 -2.74 -1.87
CA SER A 105 -22.31 -2.91 -2.90
C SER A 105 -21.97 -4.03 -3.88
N SER A 106 -20.70 -4.15 -4.29
CA SER A 106 -20.25 -5.25 -5.16
C SER A 106 -20.27 -6.63 -4.47
N MET A 107 -20.05 -6.69 -3.15
CA MET A 107 -20.23 -7.92 -2.38
C MET A 107 -21.71 -8.27 -2.26
N GLN A 108 -22.53 -7.31 -1.84
CA GLN A 108 -23.96 -7.48 -1.66
C GLN A 108 -24.62 -7.96 -2.95
N SER A 109 -24.36 -7.29 -4.08
CA SER A 109 -24.92 -7.67 -5.38
C SER A 109 -24.53 -9.08 -5.84
N ASN A 110 -23.37 -9.61 -5.43
CA ASN A 110 -22.99 -10.99 -5.73
C ASN A 110 -23.73 -11.97 -4.80
N ILE A 111 -23.81 -11.65 -3.50
CA ILE A 111 -24.51 -12.49 -2.51
C ILE A 111 -26.00 -12.58 -2.83
N THR A 112 -26.67 -11.45 -3.10
CA THR A 112 -28.09 -11.38 -3.43
C THR A 112 -28.40 -11.67 -4.91
N SER A 113 -27.41 -12.11 -5.70
CA SER A 113 -27.67 -12.66 -7.05
C SER A 113 -28.23 -14.08 -7.00
N ASP A 114 -28.07 -14.73 -5.85
CA ASP A 114 -28.56 -16.05 -5.49
C ASP A 114 -29.65 -15.86 -4.41
N ASP A 115 -30.84 -16.42 -4.64
CA ASP A 115 -32.00 -16.22 -3.76
C ASP A 115 -31.86 -16.95 -2.41
N ASP A 116 -30.92 -17.91 -2.31
CA ASP A 116 -30.61 -18.62 -1.07
C ASP A 116 -30.18 -17.72 0.09
N PHE A 117 -29.65 -16.52 -0.20
CA PHE A 117 -29.18 -15.55 0.80
C PHE A 117 -30.21 -14.45 1.12
N GLY A 118 -31.34 -14.42 0.41
CA GLY A 118 -32.41 -13.44 0.64
C GLY A 118 -31.96 -11.98 0.55
N SER A 119 -32.51 -11.12 1.41
CA SER A 119 -32.17 -9.69 1.46
C SER A 119 -30.90 -9.42 2.27
N ALA A 120 -29.81 -10.14 1.99
CA ALA A 120 -28.53 -9.93 2.65
C ALA A 120 -28.01 -8.50 2.41
N THR A 121 -27.38 -7.93 3.44
CA THR A 121 -26.79 -6.57 3.40
C THR A 121 -25.31 -6.62 3.76
N VAL A 122 -24.51 -5.80 3.08
CA VAL A 122 -23.09 -5.64 3.38
C VAL A 122 -22.83 -4.18 3.72
N HIS A 123 -22.13 -3.93 4.82
CA HIS A 123 -21.68 -2.61 5.21
C HIS A 123 -20.21 -2.65 5.65
N TYR A 124 -19.50 -1.55 5.48
CA TYR A 124 -18.16 -1.41 6.06
C TYR A 124 -18.26 -0.78 7.45
N SER A 125 -17.58 -1.37 8.44
CA SER A 125 -17.47 -0.83 9.79
C SER A 125 -16.11 -0.17 9.97
N ASP A 126 -16.07 1.17 9.99
CA ASP A 126 -14.86 1.94 10.29
C ASP A 126 -14.26 1.60 11.68
N SER A 127 -15.11 1.14 12.60
CA SER A 127 -14.74 0.86 13.99
C SER A 127 -13.97 -0.46 14.18
N SER A 128 -14.21 -1.45 13.31
CA SER A 128 -13.56 -2.76 13.32
C SER A 128 -12.68 -3.00 12.09
N GLN A 129 -12.75 -2.11 11.08
CA GLN A 129 -12.09 -2.24 9.78
C GLN A 129 -12.49 -3.54 9.05
N THR A 130 -13.79 -3.82 9.04
CA THR A 130 -14.38 -5.06 8.49
C THR A 130 -15.53 -4.78 7.54
N PHE A 131 -15.70 -5.63 6.53
CA PHE A 131 -16.98 -5.77 5.84
C PHE A 131 -17.89 -6.70 6.61
N ASP A 132 -18.96 -6.14 7.16
CA ASP A 132 -19.94 -6.82 7.99
C ASP A 132 -21.14 -7.21 7.12
N ILE A 133 -21.37 -8.53 7.04
CA ILE A 133 -22.44 -9.13 6.25
C ILE A 133 -23.52 -9.61 7.21
N ASP A 134 -24.71 -9.01 7.11
CA ASP A 134 -25.93 -9.49 7.78
C ASP A 134 -26.75 -10.31 6.76
N ILE A 135 -27.05 -11.56 7.10
CA ILE A 135 -27.89 -12.46 6.29
C ILE A 135 -29.17 -12.75 7.09
N PRO A 136 -30.38 -12.58 6.54
CA PRO A 136 -31.62 -12.84 7.26
C PRO A 136 -31.72 -14.27 7.79
N GLU A 137 -32.28 -14.43 8.99
CA GLU A 137 -32.64 -15.72 9.58
C GLU A 137 -33.54 -16.54 8.63
N SER A 138 -34.48 -15.88 7.95
CA SER A 138 -35.41 -16.52 7.01
C SER A 138 -34.80 -16.88 5.65
N SER A 139 -33.49 -16.78 5.47
CA SER A 139 -32.80 -17.19 4.23
C SER A 139 -32.65 -18.72 4.17
N THR A 140 -32.62 -19.28 2.95
CA THR A 140 -32.36 -20.71 2.74
C THR A 140 -31.00 -21.10 3.29
N ALA A 141 -29.99 -20.24 3.10
CA ALA A 141 -28.62 -20.43 3.58
C ALA A 141 -28.56 -20.60 5.10
N MET A 142 -29.23 -19.73 5.87
CA MET A 142 -29.25 -19.82 7.33
C MET A 142 -30.11 -20.99 7.80
N THR A 143 -31.32 -21.14 7.25
CA THR A 143 -32.22 -22.26 7.56
C THR A 143 -31.54 -23.62 7.38
N ASN A 144 -30.79 -23.81 6.28
CA ASN A 144 -30.06 -25.05 6.05
C ASN A 144 -28.86 -25.21 7.00
N LEU A 145 -28.14 -24.13 7.32
CA LEU A 145 -27.03 -24.14 8.26
C LEU A 145 -27.49 -24.58 9.67
N ASP A 146 -28.58 -24.00 10.19
CA ASP A 146 -29.11 -24.35 11.52
C ASP A 146 -29.70 -25.78 11.57
N ASN A 147 -30.09 -26.34 10.42
CA ASN A 147 -30.48 -27.75 10.29
C ASN A 147 -29.30 -28.71 10.05
N GLY A 148 -28.05 -28.25 10.08
CA GLY A 148 -26.86 -29.09 9.89
C GLY A 148 -26.46 -29.35 8.43
N TYR A 149 -26.97 -28.55 7.47
CA TYR A 149 -26.72 -28.70 6.04
C TYR A 149 -25.92 -27.51 5.47
N PRO A 150 -24.60 -27.39 5.74
CA PRO A 150 -23.81 -26.20 5.40
C PRO A 150 -23.43 -26.08 3.90
N SER A 151 -24.12 -26.75 2.98
CA SER A 151 -23.75 -26.78 1.55
C SER A 151 -23.80 -25.39 0.90
N ILE A 152 -24.90 -24.68 1.08
CA ILE A 152 -25.13 -23.30 0.60
C ILE A 152 -24.15 -22.34 1.29
N TRP A 153 -24.04 -22.44 2.61
CA TRP A 153 -23.09 -21.66 3.40
C TRP A 153 -21.65 -21.83 2.91
N ASN A 154 -21.23 -23.05 2.61
CA ASN A 154 -19.90 -23.35 2.06
C ASN A 154 -19.72 -22.82 0.61
N SER A 155 -20.79 -22.48 -0.11
CA SER A 155 -20.70 -21.69 -1.35
C SER A 155 -20.30 -20.24 -1.03
N LEU A 156 -21.01 -19.60 -0.10
CA LEU A 156 -20.70 -18.24 0.37
C LEU A 156 -19.26 -18.14 0.90
N VAL A 157 -18.83 -19.09 1.74
CA VAL A 157 -17.45 -19.12 2.27
C VAL A 157 -16.42 -19.09 1.14
N LYS A 158 -16.62 -19.85 0.05
CA LYS A 158 -15.70 -19.86 -1.11
C LYS A 158 -15.69 -18.52 -1.87
N GLN A 159 -16.87 -17.92 -2.05
CA GLN A 159 -17.01 -16.61 -2.71
C GLN A 159 -16.30 -15.52 -1.90
N LEU A 160 -16.59 -15.42 -0.60
CA LEU A 160 -16.00 -14.44 0.30
C LEU A 160 -14.49 -14.67 0.51
N LYS A 161 -14.03 -15.93 0.55
CA LYS A 161 -12.60 -16.27 0.52
C LYS A 161 -11.90 -15.70 -0.71
N THR A 162 -12.50 -15.86 -1.88
CA THR A 162 -11.98 -15.32 -3.14
C THR A 162 -11.99 -13.79 -3.16
N LYS A 163 -13.07 -13.16 -2.66
CA LYS A 163 -13.18 -11.70 -2.56
C LYS A 163 -12.13 -11.11 -1.60
N SER A 164 -11.95 -11.71 -0.42
CA SER A 164 -10.93 -11.34 0.56
C SER A 164 -9.52 -11.47 -0.03
N ALA A 165 -9.22 -12.57 -0.73
CA ALA A 165 -7.94 -12.77 -1.42
C ALA A 165 -7.69 -11.73 -2.54
N ASN A 166 -8.73 -11.30 -3.26
CA ASN A 166 -8.60 -10.26 -4.28
C ASN A 166 -8.38 -8.85 -3.68
N LEU A 167 -8.86 -8.63 -2.45
CA LEU A 167 -8.61 -7.40 -1.70
C LEU A 167 -7.22 -7.40 -1.07
N ASP A 168 -6.60 -8.55 -0.84
CA ASP A 168 -5.19 -8.68 -0.43
C ASP A 168 -4.21 -8.31 -1.57
N ASN A 169 -3.99 -7.00 -1.71
CA ASN A 169 -3.02 -6.41 -2.63
C ASN A 169 -2.45 -5.10 -2.05
N ASP A 170 -1.37 -4.57 -2.64
CA ASP A 170 -0.63 -3.35 -2.23
C ASP A 170 -1.48 -2.11 -1.91
N TYR A 171 -2.76 -2.05 -2.31
CA TYR A 171 -3.66 -0.90 -2.13
C TYR A 171 -4.90 -1.16 -1.27
N THR A 172 -5.30 -2.42 -1.08
CA THR A 172 -6.57 -2.74 -0.38
C THR A 172 -6.45 -3.86 0.66
N SER A 173 -5.24 -4.28 1.04
CA SER A 173 -4.99 -5.33 2.06
C SER A 173 -5.77 -5.13 3.35
N ASP A 174 -5.81 -3.89 3.82
CA ASP A 174 -6.46 -3.45 5.06
C ASP A 174 -8.00 -3.62 5.00
N TYR A 175 -8.55 -3.80 3.80
CA TYR A 175 -9.97 -4.01 3.52
C TYR A 175 -10.29 -5.49 3.22
N SER A 176 -9.32 -6.40 3.33
CA SER A 176 -9.52 -7.82 3.04
C SER A 176 -10.30 -8.57 4.14
N TYR A 177 -10.50 -7.97 5.32
CA TYR A 177 -11.25 -8.59 6.41
C TYR A 177 -12.76 -8.48 6.19
N ILE A 178 -13.39 -9.64 5.99
CA ILE A 178 -14.84 -9.83 5.82
C ILE A 178 -15.35 -10.71 6.96
N GLN A 179 -16.48 -10.35 7.56
CA GLN A 179 -17.17 -11.19 8.55
C GLN A 179 -18.67 -11.32 8.25
N VAL A 180 -19.26 -12.46 8.60
CA VAL A 180 -20.70 -12.69 8.56
C VAL A 180 -21.23 -12.77 9.98
N MET A 181 -22.20 -11.92 10.31
CA MET A 181 -22.76 -11.81 11.65
C MET A 181 -23.88 -12.84 11.88
N SER A 182 -24.03 -13.31 13.12
CA SER A 182 -25.18 -14.15 13.49
C SER A 182 -26.47 -13.32 13.46
N PRO A 183 -27.52 -13.75 12.74
CA PRO A 183 -28.80 -13.02 12.73
C PRO A 183 -29.47 -13.03 14.12
N TYR A 184 -29.24 -14.08 14.90
CA TYR A 184 -29.77 -14.26 16.24
C TYR A 184 -29.11 -13.36 17.30
N ASN A 185 -27.82 -13.03 17.11
CA ASN A 185 -27.06 -12.25 18.07
C ASN A 185 -25.93 -11.48 17.37
N LYS A 186 -26.13 -10.17 17.18
CA LYS A 186 -25.17 -9.26 16.54
C LYS A 186 -23.79 -9.13 17.25
N LYS A 187 -23.57 -9.81 18.38
CA LYS A 187 -22.23 -9.94 19.02
C LYS A 187 -21.52 -11.26 18.70
N ARG A 188 -22.20 -12.23 18.09
CA ARG A 188 -21.64 -13.50 17.64
C ARG A 188 -21.37 -13.43 16.14
N VAL A 189 -20.15 -13.76 15.76
CA VAL A 189 -19.74 -13.89 14.36
C VAL A 189 -19.95 -15.35 13.94
N TYR A 190 -20.37 -15.58 12.70
CA TYR A 190 -20.55 -16.90 12.09
C TYR A 190 -19.44 -17.22 11.08
N LEU A 191 -18.83 -16.22 10.44
CA LEU A 191 -17.71 -16.37 9.53
C LEU A 191 -16.70 -15.25 9.72
N GLN A 192 -15.40 -15.55 9.72
CA GLN A 192 -14.32 -14.56 9.63
C GLN A 192 -13.35 -15.00 8.54
N ILE A 193 -13.10 -14.11 7.57
CA ILE A 193 -12.16 -14.31 6.49
C ILE A 193 -11.29 -13.08 6.35
N ASP A 194 -9.98 -13.27 6.31
CA ASP A 194 -9.00 -12.18 6.28
C ASP A 194 -7.77 -12.60 5.45
N HIS A 195 -7.32 -11.74 4.54
CA HIS A 195 -6.29 -12.01 3.53
C HIS A 195 -6.53 -13.34 2.75
N GLY A 196 -7.79 -13.65 2.41
CA GLY A 196 -8.16 -14.91 1.75
C GLY A 196 -8.09 -16.16 2.62
N ASN A 197 -7.90 -16.02 3.94
CA ASN A 197 -7.83 -17.13 4.88
C ASN A 197 -9.06 -17.14 5.79
N VAL A 198 -9.72 -18.30 5.90
CA VAL A 198 -10.81 -18.51 6.87
C VAL A 198 -10.18 -18.58 8.26
N LYS A 199 -10.57 -17.69 9.17
CA LYS A 199 -10.11 -17.63 10.57
C LYS A 199 -11.08 -18.34 11.52
N TYR A 200 -12.38 -18.28 11.22
CA TYR A 200 -13.46 -18.94 11.94
C TYR A 200 -14.61 -19.22 10.98
N ASN A 201 -15.27 -20.37 11.13
CA ASN A 201 -16.43 -20.78 10.34
C ASN A 201 -17.36 -21.64 11.20
N ILE A 202 -18.58 -21.14 11.46
CA ILE A 202 -19.61 -21.85 12.25
C ILE A 202 -19.97 -23.23 11.69
N ALA A 203 -19.82 -23.46 10.38
CA ALA A 203 -20.09 -24.75 9.78
C ALA A 203 -19.04 -25.82 10.13
N ASP A 204 -17.87 -25.44 10.64
CA ASP A 204 -16.86 -26.38 11.13
C ASP A 204 -17.27 -26.95 12.51
N ASP A 205 -18.10 -26.21 13.27
CA ASP A 205 -18.67 -26.62 14.57
C ASP A 205 -19.86 -27.61 14.43
N LEU A 206 -20.29 -27.95 13.20
CA LEU A 206 -21.43 -28.83 12.91
C LEU A 206 -21.06 -30.32 12.72
N ASN A 207 -19.78 -30.68 12.87
CA ASN A 207 -19.23 -32.06 12.71
C ASN A 207 -19.10 -32.83 14.02
#